data_AF-B7S0H1-F1
#
_entry.id   AF-B7S0H1-F1
#
_cell.length_a   1.000
_cell.length_b   1.000
_cell.length_c   1.000
_cell.angle_alpha   90.00
_cell.angle_beta   90.00
_cell.angle_gamma   90.00
#
_symmetry.space_group_name_H-M   'P 1'
#
loop_
_entity.id
_entity.type
_entity.pdbx_description
1 polymer ?
#
loop_
_entity_poly.entity_id
_entity_poly.type
_entity_poly.pdbx_seq_one_letter_code
_entity_poly.pdbx_strand_id
1 'polypeptide(L)'
;MIEKIEKLSARNRLAHNAGLEEDLLDLRICDGDALRERRGALEPQQPDYPDLFAGDSGLPVISAEDFNTEQLAAGLIYHGGLLVRGLYGSQQVDRLQDLARQEEEVNRGNTGPLGCSPHTLFELLEVYRECGLLDLVREYLDGEPLLFGERTKLRHHRADRDKFAAIPWHQDVNFFGQKSYGVNCWAAVTSCGVDNPGLNIIPRRIEERLGWDEGKGIAPLDYGRAMPEELFAEVTRDHAPVNIELEPGDAVFFDEMSVHQTALKPWRLCEQIVTISWFFRANGFPDWGTPLTV
;
A
#
# COMPACT_ATOMS: atom_id res chain seq x y z
N MET A 1 23.13 4.99 -12.31
CA MET A 1 22.81 4.41 -10.99
C MET A 1 21.85 3.24 -11.17
N ILE A 2 20.73 3.45 -11.86
CA ILE A 2 19.76 2.42 -12.28
C ILE A 2 20.40 1.14 -12.87
N GLU A 3 21.26 1.22 -13.90
CA GLU A 3 21.92 0.03 -14.48
C GLU A 3 22.70 -0.81 -13.43
N LYS A 4 23.27 -0.15 -12.42
CA LYS A 4 23.98 -0.83 -11.32
C LYS A 4 22.97 -1.55 -10.42
N ILE A 5 21.86 -0.89 -10.07
CA ILE A 5 20.78 -1.46 -9.27
C ILE A 5 20.20 -2.70 -9.98
N GLU A 6 19.92 -2.61 -11.28
CA GLU A 6 19.38 -3.72 -12.07
C GLU A 6 20.34 -4.92 -12.10
N LYS A 7 21.62 -4.68 -12.39
CA LYS A 7 22.64 -5.73 -12.43
C LYS A 7 22.82 -6.42 -11.08
N LEU A 8 22.81 -5.65 -9.99
CA LEU A 8 22.94 -6.19 -8.64
C LEU A 8 21.66 -6.92 -8.22
N SER A 9 20.47 -6.41 -8.58
CA SER A 9 19.20 -7.09 -8.33
C SER A 9 19.14 -8.44 -9.06
N ALA A 10 19.60 -8.49 -10.32
CA ALA A 10 19.71 -9.74 -11.07
C ALA A 10 20.67 -10.75 -10.42
N ARG A 11 21.75 -10.27 -9.78
CA ARG A 11 22.66 -11.13 -9.01
C ARG A 11 22.01 -11.63 -7.72
N ASN A 12 21.31 -10.77 -6.98
CA ASN A 12 20.64 -11.16 -5.74
C ASN A 12 19.59 -12.25 -5.99
N ARG A 13 18.84 -12.14 -7.11
CA ARG A 13 17.89 -13.18 -7.54
C ARG A 13 18.51 -14.54 -7.80
N LEU A 14 19.73 -14.60 -8.32
CA LEU A 14 20.41 -15.86 -8.62
C LEU A 14 20.97 -16.51 -7.36
N ALA A 15 21.38 -15.71 -6.39
CA ALA A 15 21.91 -16.17 -5.12
C ALA A 15 21.74 -15.07 -4.06
N HIS A 16 20.77 -15.27 -3.16
CA HIS A 16 20.50 -14.35 -2.06
C HIS A 16 21.76 -14.07 -1.25
N ASN A 17 21.98 -12.79 -0.94
CA ASN A 17 23.12 -12.37 -0.16
C ASN A 17 22.78 -11.13 0.67
N ALA A 18 22.71 -11.28 1.99
CA ALA A 18 22.35 -10.19 2.90
C ALA A 18 23.25 -8.94 2.74
N GLY A 19 24.56 -9.11 2.53
CA GLY A 19 25.46 -7.96 2.30
C GLY A 19 25.18 -7.23 0.99
N LEU A 20 24.79 -7.96 -0.06
CA LEU A 20 24.37 -7.38 -1.33
C LEU A 20 23.02 -6.65 -1.20
N GLU A 21 22.12 -7.17 -0.39
CA GLU A 21 20.81 -6.56 -0.12
C GLU A 21 20.95 -5.21 0.60
N GLU A 22 21.85 -5.11 1.58
CA GLU A 22 22.20 -3.83 2.21
C GLU A 22 22.79 -2.84 1.20
N ASP A 23 23.77 -3.28 0.39
CA ASP A 23 24.35 -2.44 -0.68
C ASP A 23 23.30 -1.98 -1.71
N LEU A 24 22.34 -2.85 -2.05
CA LEU A 24 21.24 -2.55 -2.97
C LEU A 24 20.25 -1.55 -2.36
N LEU A 25 19.95 -1.70 -1.07
CA LEU A 25 19.08 -0.80 -0.33
C LEU A 25 19.66 0.62 -0.36
N ASP A 26 20.93 0.79 0.02
CA ASP A 26 21.61 2.08 0.00
C ASP A 26 21.58 2.73 -1.39
N LEU A 27 21.80 1.94 -2.45
CA LEU A 27 21.74 2.44 -3.83
C LEU A 27 20.34 2.90 -4.22
N ARG A 28 19.29 2.17 -3.82
CA ARG A 28 17.88 2.54 -4.12
C ARG A 28 17.45 3.79 -3.35
N ILE A 29 17.92 3.96 -2.10
CA ILE A 29 17.69 5.18 -1.31
C ILE A 29 18.35 6.38 -2.00
N CYS A 30 19.65 6.27 -2.31
CA CYS A 30 20.39 7.35 -2.99
C CYS A 30 19.77 7.74 -4.34
N ASP A 31 19.32 6.76 -5.13
CA ASP A 31 18.66 7.03 -6.42
C ASP A 31 17.29 7.67 -6.23
N GLY A 32 16.54 7.24 -5.21
CA GLY A 32 15.23 7.77 -4.85
C GLY A 32 15.29 9.23 -4.40
N ASP A 33 16.23 9.55 -3.52
CA ASP A 33 16.51 10.93 -3.09
C ASP A 33 16.89 11.81 -4.28
N ALA A 34 17.79 11.33 -5.14
CA ALA A 34 18.19 12.07 -6.35
C ALA A 34 17.02 12.25 -7.33
N LEU A 35 16.07 11.32 -7.40
CA LEU A 35 14.87 11.46 -8.23
C LEU A 35 13.91 12.52 -7.67
N ARG A 36 13.68 12.49 -6.35
CA ARG A 36 12.86 13.48 -5.63
C ARG A 36 13.42 14.90 -5.78
N GLU A 37 14.72 15.07 -5.61
CA GLU A 37 15.39 16.38 -5.79
C GLU A 37 15.25 16.92 -7.23
N ARG A 38 15.39 16.06 -8.24
CA ARG A 38 15.33 16.47 -9.65
C ARG A 38 13.94 16.88 -10.11
N ARG A 39 12.89 16.23 -9.61
CA ARG A 39 11.52 16.44 -10.10
C ARG A 39 10.89 17.73 -9.60
N GLY A 40 11.43 18.36 -8.55
CA GLY A 40 11.14 19.75 -8.17
C GLY A 40 9.66 20.05 -7.88
N ALA A 41 9.37 21.30 -7.49
CA ALA A 41 8.11 21.78 -6.91
C ALA A 41 6.86 21.78 -7.82
N LEU A 42 6.78 20.89 -8.81
CA LEU A 42 5.55 20.69 -9.58
C LEU A 42 4.59 19.87 -8.74
N GLU A 43 3.46 20.47 -8.38
CA GLU A 43 2.35 19.76 -7.73
C GLU A 43 1.99 18.51 -8.54
N PRO A 44 1.81 17.35 -7.90
CA PRO A 44 1.38 16.15 -8.59
C PRO A 44 -0.01 16.39 -9.19
N GLN A 45 -0.23 15.89 -10.40
CA GLN A 45 -1.50 16.03 -11.10
C GLN A 45 -2.27 14.73 -11.06
N GLN A 46 -3.60 14.85 -10.98
CA GLN A 46 -4.47 13.71 -11.13
C GLN A 46 -4.29 13.12 -12.54
N PRO A 47 -4.14 11.79 -12.67
CA PRO A 47 -4.19 11.14 -13.97
C PRO A 47 -5.53 11.42 -14.69
N ASP A 48 -5.51 11.56 -16.01
CA ASP A 48 -6.71 11.74 -16.84
C ASP A 48 -7.11 10.40 -17.47
N TYR A 49 -8.06 9.69 -16.86
CA TYR A 49 -8.58 8.41 -17.31
C TYR A 49 -10.11 8.40 -17.23
N PRO A 50 -10.81 7.68 -18.12
CA PRO A 50 -12.25 7.53 -18.04
C PRO A 50 -12.68 6.65 -16.84
N ASP A 51 -13.90 6.85 -16.35
CA ASP A 51 -14.52 5.95 -15.38
C ASP A 51 -15.04 4.68 -16.07
N LEU A 52 -14.31 3.58 -15.93
CA LEU A 52 -14.67 2.27 -16.48
C LEU A 52 -15.77 1.55 -15.68
N PHE A 53 -16.06 1.99 -14.46
CA PHE A 53 -17.06 1.39 -13.55
C PHE A 53 -18.24 2.35 -13.33
N ALA A 54 -18.48 3.25 -14.28
CA ALA A 54 -19.53 4.25 -14.18
C ALA A 54 -20.91 3.61 -13.93
N GLY A 55 -21.55 4.01 -12.83
CA GLY A 55 -22.85 3.49 -12.42
C GLY A 55 -22.80 2.40 -11.36
N ASP A 56 -21.61 1.84 -11.06
CA ASP A 56 -21.43 0.99 -9.89
C ASP A 56 -21.44 1.82 -8.61
N SER A 57 -22.15 1.32 -7.60
CA SER A 57 -22.26 1.98 -6.27
C SER A 57 -21.46 1.25 -5.18
N GLY A 58 -20.73 0.19 -5.56
CA GLY A 58 -19.90 -0.61 -4.68
C GLY A 58 -18.43 -0.52 -5.08
N LEU A 59 -17.55 -1.13 -4.28
CA LEU A 59 -16.14 -1.21 -4.63
C LEU A 59 -15.98 -2.09 -5.87
N PRO A 60 -15.40 -1.58 -6.98
CA PRO A 60 -15.15 -2.39 -8.17
C PRO A 60 -14.29 -3.61 -7.85
N VAL A 61 -14.65 -4.75 -8.46
CA VAL A 61 -13.95 -6.04 -8.28
C VAL A 61 -13.61 -6.61 -9.65
N ILE A 62 -12.32 -6.91 -9.86
CA ILE A 62 -11.82 -7.50 -11.11
C ILE A 62 -10.92 -8.71 -10.83
N SER A 63 -10.62 -9.49 -11.87
CA SER A 63 -9.61 -10.54 -11.81
C SER A 63 -8.21 -9.96 -12.06
N ALA A 64 -7.16 -10.69 -11.66
CA ALA A 64 -5.79 -10.34 -12.04
C ALA A 64 -5.55 -10.38 -13.56
N GLU A 65 -6.31 -11.17 -14.33
CA GLU A 65 -6.19 -11.24 -15.79
C GLU A 65 -6.68 -9.95 -16.47
N ASP A 66 -7.68 -9.30 -15.88
CA ASP A 66 -8.22 -8.05 -16.38
C ASP A 66 -7.41 -6.82 -15.92
N PHE A 67 -6.51 -6.97 -14.94
CA PHE A 67 -5.90 -5.85 -14.24
C PHE A 67 -4.86 -5.11 -15.09
N ASN A 68 -5.17 -3.86 -15.43
CA ASN A 68 -4.27 -2.92 -16.10
C ASN A 68 -4.43 -1.49 -15.54
N THR A 69 -3.65 -0.58 -16.11
CA THR A 69 -3.56 0.82 -15.68
C THR A 69 -4.89 1.58 -15.75
N GLU A 70 -5.75 1.31 -16.74
CA GLU A 70 -7.05 1.98 -16.87
C GLU A 70 -8.01 1.53 -15.76
N GLN A 71 -8.07 0.24 -15.40
CA GLN A 71 -8.92 -0.18 -14.27
C GLN A 71 -8.37 0.34 -12.94
N LEU A 72 -7.04 0.32 -12.75
CA LEU A 72 -6.44 0.91 -11.56
C LEU A 72 -6.86 2.38 -11.44
N ALA A 73 -6.67 3.16 -12.49
CA ALA A 73 -7.00 4.57 -12.50
C ALA A 73 -8.49 4.81 -12.24
N ALA A 74 -9.38 4.07 -12.93
CA ALA A 74 -10.82 4.21 -12.73
C ALA A 74 -11.21 3.91 -11.27
N GLY A 75 -10.70 2.82 -10.69
CA GLY A 75 -10.99 2.44 -9.31
C GLY A 75 -10.50 3.48 -8.29
N LEU A 76 -9.26 3.95 -8.44
CA LEU A 76 -8.67 4.93 -7.52
C LEU A 76 -9.35 6.31 -7.62
N ILE A 77 -9.52 6.82 -8.84
CA ILE A 77 -9.96 8.20 -9.09
C ILE A 77 -11.46 8.40 -8.80
N TYR A 78 -12.29 7.39 -9.05
CA TYR A 78 -13.74 7.54 -8.95
C TYR A 78 -14.35 6.76 -7.78
N HIS A 79 -13.85 5.54 -7.52
CA HIS A 79 -14.51 4.57 -6.63
C HIS A 79 -13.83 4.41 -5.26
N GLY A 80 -12.79 5.21 -4.99
CA GLY A 80 -12.03 5.15 -3.74
C GLY A 80 -11.22 3.86 -3.59
N GLY A 81 -11.17 3.01 -4.61
CA GLY A 81 -10.37 1.80 -4.61
C GLY A 81 -10.80 0.79 -5.66
N LEU A 82 -10.04 -0.30 -5.73
CA LEU A 82 -10.24 -1.43 -6.63
C LEU A 82 -9.82 -2.72 -5.93
N LEU A 83 -10.68 -3.73 -5.92
CA LEU A 83 -10.34 -5.07 -5.45
C LEU A 83 -9.92 -5.94 -6.64
N VAL A 84 -8.70 -6.47 -6.61
CA VAL A 84 -8.18 -7.40 -7.60
C VAL A 84 -8.09 -8.80 -7.00
N ARG A 85 -8.82 -9.75 -7.57
CA ARG A 85 -8.82 -11.15 -7.15
C ARG A 85 -7.60 -11.89 -7.71
N GLY A 86 -6.91 -12.64 -6.85
CA GLY A 86 -5.78 -13.48 -7.23
C GLY A 86 -4.59 -12.71 -7.83
N LEU A 87 -4.31 -11.49 -7.36
CA LEU A 87 -3.13 -10.73 -7.76
C LEU A 87 -1.84 -11.51 -7.53
N TYR A 88 -1.72 -12.17 -6.37
CA TYR A 88 -0.63 -13.09 -6.10
C TYR A 88 -1.07 -14.52 -6.38
N GLY A 89 -0.26 -15.26 -7.13
CA GLY A 89 -0.46 -16.69 -7.32
C GLY A 89 -0.11 -17.50 -6.06
N SER A 90 -0.47 -18.78 -6.05
CA SER A 90 -0.25 -19.65 -4.90
C SER A 90 1.22 -19.75 -4.48
N GLN A 91 2.14 -19.76 -5.45
CA GLN A 91 3.58 -19.81 -5.16
C GLN A 91 4.06 -18.56 -4.42
N GLN A 92 3.59 -17.37 -4.82
CA GLN A 92 3.92 -16.12 -4.12
C GLN A 92 3.31 -16.10 -2.72
N VAL A 93 2.06 -16.54 -2.57
CA VAL A 93 1.38 -16.64 -1.28
C VAL A 93 2.14 -17.56 -0.32
N ASP A 94 2.49 -18.78 -0.75
CA ASP A 94 3.22 -19.76 0.05
C ASP A 94 4.58 -19.20 0.50
N ARG A 95 5.32 -18.58 -0.43
CA ARG A 95 6.60 -17.92 -0.16
C ARG A 95 6.48 -16.84 0.91
N LEU A 96 5.47 -15.97 0.82
CA LEU A 96 5.25 -14.89 1.78
C LEU A 96 4.78 -15.40 3.15
N GLN A 97 4.02 -16.50 3.19
CA GLN A 97 3.64 -17.14 4.45
C GLN A 97 4.86 -17.72 5.17
N ASP A 98 5.73 -18.41 4.44
CA ASP A 98 6.96 -18.98 5.00
C ASP A 98 7.90 -17.87 5.51
N LEU A 99 8.07 -16.81 4.71
CA LEU A 99 8.89 -15.66 5.09
C LEU A 99 8.38 -14.97 6.36
N ALA A 100 7.07 -14.72 6.45
CA ALA A 100 6.47 -14.08 7.62
C ALA A 100 6.67 -14.89 8.91
N ARG A 101 6.55 -16.22 8.83
CA ARG A 101 6.76 -17.14 9.96
C ARG A 101 8.23 -17.21 10.37
N GLN A 102 9.15 -17.20 9.41
CA GLN A 102 10.59 -17.16 9.68
C GLN A 102 11.03 -15.84 10.34
N GLU A 103 10.48 -14.70 9.90
CA GLU A 103 10.75 -13.40 10.54
C GLU A 103 10.25 -13.32 11.98
N GLU A 104 9.17 -14.03 12.35
CA GLU A 104 8.74 -14.06 13.76
C GLU A 104 9.77 -14.75 14.66
N GLU A 105 10.44 -15.79 14.16
CA GLU A 105 11.46 -16.53 14.89
C GLU A 105 12.75 -15.70 15.06
N VAL A 106 13.05 -14.81 14.11
CA VAL A 106 14.21 -13.93 14.13
C VAL A 106 13.83 -12.58 14.72
N ASN A 107 14.13 -12.40 16.02
CA ASN A 107 13.91 -11.17 16.78
C ASN A 107 14.17 -9.91 15.92
N ARG A 108 13.13 -9.07 15.72
CA ARG A 108 13.16 -7.91 14.81
C ARG A 108 14.36 -7.01 15.14
N GLY A 109 15.45 -7.18 14.41
CA GLY A 109 16.61 -6.29 14.47
C GLY A 109 16.23 -4.86 14.06
N ASN A 110 17.19 -3.95 14.13
CA ASN A 110 17.01 -2.60 13.61
C ASN A 110 16.68 -2.66 12.11
N THR A 111 15.44 -2.39 11.71
CA THR A 111 15.00 -2.38 10.30
C THR A 111 15.42 -1.10 9.56
N GLY A 112 16.22 -0.23 10.19
CA GLY A 112 16.59 1.06 9.63
C GLY A 112 15.33 1.87 9.29
N PRO A 113 15.30 2.60 8.15
CA PRO A 113 14.10 3.33 7.72
C PRO A 113 12.98 2.43 7.17
N LEU A 114 13.20 1.11 7.04
CA LEU A 114 12.23 0.22 6.42
C LEU A 114 11.15 -0.24 7.41
N GLY A 115 9.96 -0.49 6.87
CA GLY A 115 8.87 -1.17 7.57
C GLY A 115 9.05 -2.68 7.71
N CYS A 116 10.11 -3.25 7.11
CA CYS A 116 10.48 -4.67 7.11
C CYS A 116 12.01 -4.84 7.03
N SER A 117 12.52 -6.07 7.09
CA SER A 117 13.95 -6.32 6.85
C SER A 117 14.33 -6.07 5.38
N PRO A 118 15.61 -5.78 5.06
CA PRO A 118 16.07 -5.70 3.67
C PRO A 118 15.74 -6.95 2.86
N HIS A 119 15.93 -8.14 3.45
CA HIS A 119 15.58 -9.40 2.79
C HIS A 119 14.10 -9.43 2.39
N THR A 120 13.19 -9.12 3.33
CA THR A 120 11.76 -9.06 3.04
C THR A 120 11.40 -8.01 2.01
N LEU A 121 12.06 -6.85 2.01
CA LEU A 121 11.90 -5.86 0.94
C LEU A 121 12.21 -6.50 -0.43
N PHE A 122 13.34 -7.17 -0.60
CA PHE A 122 13.69 -7.77 -1.89
C PHE A 122 12.75 -8.92 -2.27
N GLU A 123 12.30 -9.73 -1.32
CA GLU A 123 11.28 -10.77 -1.55
C GLU A 123 9.96 -10.15 -2.06
N LEU A 124 9.52 -9.04 -1.46
CA LEU A 124 8.33 -8.31 -1.91
C LEU A 124 8.51 -7.72 -3.31
N LEU A 125 9.67 -7.11 -3.61
CA LEU A 125 9.97 -6.59 -4.95
C LEU A 125 9.92 -7.69 -6.01
N GLU A 126 10.37 -8.90 -5.67
CA GLU A 126 10.28 -10.05 -6.57
C GLU A 126 8.83 -10.49 -6.79
N VAL A 127 8.00 -10.55 -5.74
CA VAL A 127 6.56 -10.80 -5.88
C VAL A 127 5.88 -9.75 -6.75
N TYR A 128 6.17 -8.46 -6.54
CA TYR A 128 5.58 -7.36 -7.31
C TYR A 128 6.00 -7.38 -8.77
N ARG A 129 7.23 -7.80 -9.05
CA ARG A 129 7.73 -7.99 -10.42
C ARG A 129 7.06 -9.18 -11.10
N GLU A 130 6.93 -10.31 -10.40
CA GLU A 130 6.34 -11.54 -10.94
C GLU A 130 4.86 -11.39 -11.28
N CYS A 131 4.09 -10.62 -10.49
CA CYS A 131 2.69 -10.32 -10.79
C CYS A 131 2.47 -9.10 -11.68
N GLY A 132 3.54 -8.45 -12.17
CA GLY A 132 3.45 -7.28 -13.07
C GLY A 132 3.06 -5.96 -12.40
N LEU A 133 2.95 -5.93 -11.07
CA LEU A 133 2.55 -4.74 -10.32
C LEU A 133 3.50 -3.55 -10.52
N LEU A 134 4.82 -3.78 -10.58
CA LEU A 134 5.79 -2.70 -10.75
C LEU A 134 5.64 -1.97 -12.09
N ASP A 135 5.38 -2.71 -13.16
CA ASP A 135 5.19 -2.11 -14.50
C ASP A 135 3.88 -1.33 -14.58
N LEU A 136 2.80 -1.89 -14.02
CA LEU A 136 1.50 -1.24 -13.95
C LEU A 136 1.56 0.08 -13.16
N VAL A 137 2.20 0.05 -11.98
CA VAL A 137 2.36 1.26 -11.14
C VAL A 137 3.25 2.31 -11.81
N ARG A 138 4.30 1.89 -12.52
CA ARG A 138 5.16 2.80 -13.31
C ARG A 138 4.38 3.49 -14.42
N GLU A 139 3.48 2.79 -15.09
CA GLU A 139 2.59 3.36 -16.12
C GLU A 139 1.57 4.32 -15.50
N TYR A 140 0.86 3.92 -14.44
CA TYR A 140 -0.12 4.76 -13.74
C TYR A 140 0.50 6.07 -13.21
N LEU A 141 1.69 5.99 -12.64
CA LEU A 141 2.40 7.12 -12.07
C LEU A 141 3.14 7.98 -13.13
N ASP A 142 3.14 7.58 -14.40
CA ASP A 142 3.83 8.27 -15.50
C ASP A 142 5.32 8.55 -15.18
N GLY A 143 6.03 7.50 -14.76
CA GLY A 143 7.46 7.59 -14.48
C GLY A 143 7.93 6.60 -13.42
N GLU A 144 9.21 6.71 -13.08
CA GLU A 144 9.82 5.78 -12.14
C GLU A 144 9.17 5.90 -10.75
N PRO A 145 8.54 4.83 -10.24
CA PRO A 145 7.86 4.86 -8.96
C PRO A 145 8.86 4.90 -7.80
N LEU A 146 8.48 5.64 -6.75
CA LEU A 146 9.15 5.62 -5.46
C LEU A 146 8.31 4.83 -4.47
N LEU A 147 8.85 3.72 -3.99
CA LEU A 147 8.28 2.94 -2.90
C LEU A 147 8.62 3.60 -1.57
N PHE A 148 7.62 3.68 -0.68
CA PHE A 148 7.79 4.25 0.66
C PHE A 148 8.37 3.20 1.62
N GLY A 149 9.65 3.34 1.98
CA GLY A 149 10.36 2.37 2.84
C GLY A 149 9.63 2.04 4.14
N GLU A 150 9.20 3.06 4.89
CA GLU A 150 8.52 2.97 6.19
C GLU A 150 7.14 2.30 6.10
N ARG A 151 6.55 2.28 4.90
CA ARG A 151 5.23 1.72 4.62
C ARG A 151 5.27 0.47 3.75
N THR A 152 6.45 -0.09 3.51
CA THR A 152 6.65 -1.40 2.88
C THR A 152 6.75 -2.47 3.95
N LYS A 153 5.76 -3.35 4.03
CA LYS A 153 5.59 -4.27 5.16
C LYS A 153 5.08 -5.62 4.71
N LEU A 154 5.62 -6.67 5.31
CA LEU A 154 4.99 -7.98 5.48
C LEU A 154 4.56 -8.08 6.94
N ARG A 155 3.25 -8.00 7.20
CA ARG A 155 2.72 -7.92 8.57
C ARG A 155 2.11 -9.24 8.96
N HIS A 156 2.76 -9.93 9.89
CA HIS A 156 2.20 -11.08 10.60
C HIS A 156 1.51 -10.59 11.88
N HIS A 157 0.19 -10.49 11.81
CA HIS A 157 -0.65 -10.19 12.96
C HIS A 157 -1.07 -11.48 13.66
N ARG A 158 -1.09 -11.43 14.99
CA ARG A 158 -1.40 -12.57 15.85
C ARG A 158 -2.58 -12.26 16.76
N ALA A 159 -3.56 -13.16 16.80
CA ALA A 159 -4.77 -12.98 17.58
C ALA A 159 -4.51 -12.90 19.09
N ASP A 160 -3.37 -13.35 19.61
CA ASP A 160 -3.02 -13.24 21.02
C ASP A 160 -2.40 -11.88 21.39
N ARG A 161 -1.74 -11.19 20.44
CA ARG A 161 -1.01 -9.94 20.63
C ARG A 161 -1.72 -8.70 20.06
N ASP A 162 -2.37 -8.84 18.91
CA ASP A 162 -2.92 -7.74 18.09
C ASP A 162 -4.44 -7.60 18.19
N LYS A 163 -5.05 -8.09 19.27
CA LYS A 163 -6.51 -8.16 19.49
C LYS A 163 -7.27 -6.86 19.27
N PHE A 164 -6.60 -5.73 19.42
CA PHE A 164 -7.17 -4.38 19.36
C PHE A 164 -6.53 -3.50 18.27
N ALA A 165 -5.89 -4.11 17.27
CA ALA A 165 -5.37 -3.37 16.12
C ALA A 165 -6.54 -2.87 15.25
N ALA A 166 -7.16 -1.77 15.67
CA ALA A 166 -8.16 -1.03 14.92
C ALA A 166 -7.63 0.37 14.62
N ILE A 167 -7.96 0.86 13.45
CA ILE A 167 -7.64 2.20 12.99
C ILE A 167 -8.99 2.84 12.65
N PRO A 168 -9.38 3.97 13.26
CA PRO A 168 -10.65 4.61 12.97
C PRO A 168 -10.73 5.09 11.53
N TRP A 169 -11.93 5.49 11.09
CA TRP A 169 -12.13 6.09 9.77
C TRP A 169 -11.22 7.31 9.56
N HIS A 170 -10.44 7.27 8.47
CA HIS A 170 -9.45 8.29 8.12
C HIS A 170 -9.17 8.32 6.61
N GLN A 171 -8.39 9.32 6.20
CA GLN A 171 -7.70 9.39 4.90
C GLN A 171 -6.18 9.46 5.17
N ASP A 172 -5.39 8.73 4.40
CA ASP A 172 -3.93 8.70 4.56
C ASP A 172 -3.26 10.01 4.10
N VAL A 173 -3.95 10.87 3.35
CA VAL A 173 -3.49 12.24 3.01
C VAL A 173 -3.17 13.07 4.25
N ASN A 174 -3.87 12.81 5.38
CA ASN A 174 -3.62 13.51 6.63
C ASN A 174 -2.26 13.20 7.25
N PHE A 175 -1.70 12.05 6.86
CA PHE A 175 -0.39 11.57 7.25
C PHE A 175 0.69 12.01 6.27
N PHE A 176 0.40 11.99 4.96
CA PHE A 176 1.35 12.44 3.94
C PHE A 176 1.49 13.96 3.85
N GLY A 177 0.46 14.71 4.29
CA GLY A 177 0.48 16.17 4.35
C GLY A 177 -0.03 16.87 3.09
N GLN A 178 0.00 16.19 1.95
CA GLN A 178 -0.40 16.70 0.63
C GLN A 178 -1.10 15.64 -0.21
N LYS A 179 -1.84 16.06 -1.24
CA LYS A 179 -2.34 15.14 -2.28
C LYS A 179 -1.15 14.64 -3.10
N SER A 180 -1.10 13.35 -3.33
CA SER A 180 0.04 12.66 -3.93
C SER A 180 -0.34 11.82 -5.16
N TYR A 181 -1.62 11.45 -5.29
CA TYR A 181 -2.11 10.46 -6.24
C TYR A 181 -1.28 9.17 -6.18
N GLY A 182 -0.99 8.75 -4.95
CA GLY A 182 -0.20 7.57 -4.66
C GLY A 182 -1.03 6.30 -4.89
N VAL A 183 -0.34 5.16 -4.89
CA VAL A 183 -0.98 3.85 -4.97
C VAL A 183 -0.65 3.07 -3.71
N ASN A 184 -1.67 2.76 -2.91
CA ASN A 184 -1.55 1.70 -1.92
C ASN A 184 -1.87 0.36 -2.57
N CYS A 185 -1.05 -0.64 -2.25
CA CYS A 185 -1.39 -2.04 -2.45
C CYS A 185 -1.46 -2.71 -1.08
N TRP A 186 -2.66 -3.15 -0.69
CA TRP A 186 -2.90 -3.95 0.50
C TRP A 186 -3.37 -5.34 0.08
N ALA A 187 -2.52 -6.36 0.25
CA ALA A 187 -2.82 -7.70 -0.23
C ALA A 187 -2.83 -8.74 0.89
N ALA A 188 -3.77 -9.67 0.76
CA ALA A 188 -3.95 -10.77 1.68
C ALA A 188 -2.97 -11.90 1.36
N VAL A 189 -2.16 -12.29 2.35
CA VAL A 189 -1.34 -13.51 2.29
C VAL A 189 -2.05 -14.66 3.03
N THR A 190 -2.95 -14.32 3.95
CA THR A 190 -3.96 -15.20 4.53
C THR A 190 -5.33 -14.51 4.42
N SER A 191 -6.43 -15.27 4.48
CA SER A 191 -7.79 -14.72 4.46
C SER A 191 -8.02 -13.63 5.52
N CYS A 192 -8.67 -12.53 5.14
CA CYS A 192 -9.01 -11.43 6.05
C CYS A 192 -10.37 -10.80 5.71
N GLY A 193 -11.01 -10.16 6.69
CA GLY A 193 -12.30 -9.47 6.52
C GLY A 193 -13.54 -10.28 6.91
N VAL A 194 -13.51 -11.61 6.81
CA VAL A 194 -14.60 -12.49 7.30
C VAL A 194 -14.32 -12.96 8.73
N ASP A 195 -13.29 -13.80 8.89
CA ASP A 195 -12.95 -14.45 10.15
C ASP A 195 -12.00 -13.62 11.02
N ASN A 196 -11.19 -12.76 10.40
CA ASN A 196 -10.26 -11.87 11.09
C ASN A 196 -10.53 -10.40 10.69
N PRO A 197 -10.01 -9.42 11.46
CA PRO A 197 -10.07 -8.00 11.09
C PRO A 197 -9.67 -7.72 9.66
N GLY A 198 -10.46 -6.89 8.97
CA GLY A 198 -10.18 -6.45 7.60
C GLY A 198 -10.27 -4.94 7.47
N LEU A 199 -10.26 -4.49 6.22
CA LEU A 199 -10.51 -3.10 5.89
C LEU A 199 -12.00 -2.88 5.62
N ASN A 200 -12.53 -1.77 6.11
CA ASN A 200 -13.75 -1.20 5.56
C ASN A 200 -13.38 0.04 4.76
N ILE A 201 -14.07 0.28 3.65
CA ILE A 201 -13.84 1.42 2.76
C ILE A 201 -15.15 2.05 2.34
N ILE A 202 -15.14 3.35 2.07
CA ILE A 202 -16.24 4.02 1.38
C ILE A 202 -15.98 3.88 -0.12
N PRO A 203 -16.88 3.27 -0.91
CA PRO A 203 -16.66 2.94 -2.33
C PRO A 203 -16.83 4.17 -3.23
N ARG A 204 -16.14 5.26 -2.87
CA ARG A 204 -16.11 6.52 -3.59
C ARG A 204 -14.87 7.30 -3.15
N ARG A 205 -14.19 7.92 -4.12
CA ARG A 205 -13.11 8.86 -3.80
C ARG A 205 -13.68 10.19 -3.32
N ILE A 206 -13.13 10.71 -2.23
CA ILE A 206 -13.55 11.99 -1.65
C ILE A 206 -12.41 12.99 -1.81
N GLU A 207 -12.65 14.04 -2.58
CA GLU A 207 -11.63 15.04 -2.89
C GLU A 207 -11.28 15.95 -1.73
N GLU A 208 -12.25 16.16 -0.84
CA GLU A 208 -12.07 16.95 0.37
C GLU A 208 -11.20 16.19 1.36
N ARG A 209 -10.24 16.92 1.95
CA ARG A 209 -9.40 16.42 3.03
C ARG A 209 -10.19 16.47 4.34
N LEU A 210 -10.73 15.34 4.76
CA LEU A 210 -11.60 15.19 5.91
C LEU A 210 -10.81 15.09 7.22
N GLY A 211 -11.35 15.66 8.30
CA GLY A 211 -10.76 15.57 9.65
C GLY A 211 -9.42 16.30 9.82
N TRP A 212 -9.01 17.09 8.83
CA TRP A 212 -7.78 17.87 8.86
C TRP A 212 -7.94 19.21 9.57
N ASP A 213 -6.94 19.57 10.36
CA ASP A 213 -6.85 20.84 11.06
C ASP A 213 -5.42 21.38 10.88
N GLU A 214 -5.26 22.32 9.94
CA GLU A 214 -3.98 22.97 9.63
C GLU A 214 -3.33 23.59 10.87
N GLY A 215 -4.14 24.09 11.81
CA GLY A 215 -3.69 24.72 13.05
C GLY A 215 -3.04 23.75 14.04
N LYS A 216 -3.14 22.43 13.78
CA LYS A 216 -2.58 21.37 14.63
C LYS A 216 -1.45 20.57 13.97
N GLY A 217 -0.91 21.03 12.84
CA GLY A 217 0.23 20.40 12.11
C GLY A 217 -0.08 19.04 11.49
N ILE A 218 0.93 18.42 10.85
CA ILE A 218 0.87 17.03 10.33
C ILE A 218 0.42 16.11 11.45
N ALA A 219 -0.60 15.29 11.19
CA ALA A 219 -1.03 14.32 12.17
C ALA A 219 0.19 13.41 12.45
N PRO A 220 0.60 13.24 13.72
CA PRO A 220 1.52 12.16 14.04
C PRO A 220 0.94 10.85 13.47
N LEU A 221 1.72 9.77 13.39
CA LEU A 221 1.23 8.39 13.21
C LEU A 221 0.19 7.95 14.27
N ASP A 222 -0.36 8.88 15.04
CA ASP A 222 -1.51 8.74 15.89
C ASP A 222 -2.76 8.95 15.02
N TYR A 223 -3.32 7.84 14.54
CA TYR A 223 -4.64 7.76 13.93
C TYR A 223 -5.77 8.25 14.87
N GLY A 224 -5.45 8.78 16.06
CA GLY A 224 -6.32 9.39 17.05
C GLY A 224 -7.07 10.67 16.62
N ARG A 225 -7.00 11.10 15.36
CA ARG A 225 -7.98 12.03 14.78
C ARG A 225 -8.95 11.26 13.89
N ALA A 226 -9.75 10.43 14.54
CA ALA A 226 -10.91 9.81 13.91
C ALA A 226 -11.74 10.89 13.18
N MET A 227 -12.21 10.57 11.98
CA MET A 227 -13.27 11.35 11.35
C MET A 227 -14.45 11.48 12.32
N PRO A 228 -14.93 12.71 12.63
CA PRO A 228 -16.09 12.90 13.50
C PRO A 228 -17.29 12.09 13.00
N GLU A 229 -18.10 11.55 13.92
CA GLU A 229 -19.23 10.70 13.58
C GLU A 229 -20.24 11.42 12.68
N GLU A 230 -20.44 12.72 12.90
CA GLU A 230 -21.31 13.56 12.07
C GLU A 230 -20.78 13.68 10.64
N LEU A 231 -19.46 13.85 10.48
CA LEU A 231 -18.82 13.93 9.18
C LEU A 231 -18.89 12.56 8.47
N PHE A 232 -18.68 11.47 9.19
CA PHE A 232 -18.86 10.12 8.66
C PHE A 232 -20.31 9.88 8.19
N ALA A 233 -21.30 10.27 8.98
CA ALA A 233 -22.72 10.13 8.62
C ALA A 233 -23.10 10.96 7.39
N GLU A 234 -22.49 12.14 7.23
CA GLU A 234 -22.66 12.95 6.02
C GLU A 234 -22.06 12.27 4.78
N VAL A 235 -20.81 11.82 4.90
CA VAL A 235 -20.08 11.18 3.80
C VAL A 235 -20.74 9.87 3.35
N THR A 236 -21.28 9.09 4.29
CA THR A 236 -21.92 7.80 4.01
C THR A 236 -23.39 7.88 3.66
N ARG A 237 -23.96 9.10 3.56
CA ARG A 237 -25.39 9.31 3.27
C ARG A 237 -25.84 8.60 2.00
N ASP A 238 -25.03 8.67 0.95
CA ASP A 238 -25.36 8.14 -0.38
C ASP A 238 -24.51 6.90 -0.75
N HIS A 239 -23.48 6.58 0.05
CA HIS A 239 -22.50 5.52 -0.23
C HIS A 239 -22.23 4.74 1.06
N ALA A 240 -22.88 3.58 1.17
CA ALA A 240 -22.69 2.71 2.33
C ALA A 240 -21.25 2.15 2.35
N PRO A 241 -20.57 2.15 3.52
CA PRO A 241 -19.29 1.49 3.65
C PRO A 241 -19.34 0.01 3.28
N VAL A 242 -18.28 -0.46 2.62
CA VAL A 242 -18.11 -1.86 2.22
C VAL A 242 -17.08 -2.51 3.13
N ASN A 243 -17.40 -3.72 3.62
CA ASN A 243 -16.43 -4.60 4.25
C ASN A 243 -15.66 -5.36 3.18
N ILE A 244 -14.34 -5.20 3.15
CA ILE A 244 -13.49 -5.87 2.18
C ILE A 244 -13.17 -7.27 2.69
N GLU A 245 -13.52 -8.27 1.90
CA GLU A 245 -13.26 -9.69 2.14
C GLU A 245 -12.26 -10.19 1.11
N LEU A 246 -11.09 -10.62 1.57
CA LEU A 246 -10.00 -11.09 0.73
C LEU A 246 -9.64 -12.54 1.06
N GLU A 247 -9.50 -13.33 0.01
CA GLU A 247 -8.84 -14.63 0.06
C GLU A 247 -7.32 -14.47 -0.12
N PRO A 248 -6.50 -15.46 0.26
CA PRO A 248 -5.06 -15.41 0.01
C PRO A 248 -4.76 -15.15 -1.48
N GLY A 249 -3.97 -14.11 -1.73
CA GLY A 249 -3.58 -13.64 -3.06
C GLY A 249 -4.41 -12.48 -3.61
N ASP A 250 -5.56 -12.18 -3.01
CA ASP A 250 -6.33 -10.99 -3.38
C ASP A 250 -5.66 -9.70 -2.86
N ALA A 251 -5.91 -8.59 -3.56
CA ALA A 251 -5.44 -7.28 -3.17
C ALA A 251 -6.54 -6.23 -3.27
N VAL A 252 -6.47 -5.22 -2.43
CA VAL A 252 -7.19 -3.95 -2.61
C VAL A 252 -6.20 -2.84 -2.86
N PHE A 253 -6.50 -2.06 -3.89
CA PHE A 253 -5.81 -0.82 -4.23
C PHE A 253 -6.68 0.35 -3.81
N PHE A 254 -6.05 1.37 -3.24
CA PHE A 254 -6.69 2.64 -2.91
C PHE A 254 -5.62 3.73 -2.84
N ASP A 255 -6.01 5.00 -2.82
CA ASP A 255 -5.09 6.12 -2.74
C ASP A 255 -5.21 6.87 -1.42
N GLU A 256 -4.42 7.93 -1.24
CA GLU A 256 -4.35 8.66 0.02
C GLU A 256 -5.66 9.38 0.40
N MET A 257 -6.55 9.60 -0.57
CA MET A 257 -7.84 10.27 -0.40
C MET A 257 -8.97 9.29 -0.09
N SER A 258 -8.71 8.00 -0.18
CA SER A 258 -9.70 6.96 0.06
C SER A 258 -10.05 6.85 1.55
N VAL A 259 -11.33 6.99 1.90
CA VAL A 259 -11.79 6.91 3.30
C VAL A 259 -11.93 5.46 3.71
N HIS A 260 -11.10 5.04 4.66
CA HIS A 260 -11.04 3.64 5.10
C HIS A 260 -10.75 3.52 6.60
N GLN A 261 -10.92 2.32 7.13
CA GLN A 261 -10.58 1.96 8.51
C GLN A 261 -10.07 0.52 8.58
N THR A 262 -9.33 0.19 9.63
CA THR A 262 -9.14 -1.21 10.05
C THR A 262 -10.25 -1.56 11.02
N ALA A 263 -11.18 -2.41 10.57
CA ALA A 263 -12.37 -2.75 11.31
C ALA A 263 -12.04 -3.53 12.58
N LEU A 264 -12.58 -3.11 13.72
CA LEU A 264 -12.51 -3.90 14.96
C LEU A 264 -13.45 -5.11 14.83
N LYS A 265 -12.93 -6.27 14.42
CA LYS A 265 -13.66 -7.55 14.44
C LYS A 265 -13.02 -8.54 15.41
N PRO A 266 -13.80 -9.45 16.03
CA PRO A 266 -13.23 -10.52 16.83
C PRO A 266 -12.44 -11.47 15.92
N TRP A 267 -11.19 -11.74 16.30
CA TRP A 267 -10.34 -12.75 15.69
C TRP A 267 -10.96 -14.14 15.84
N ARG A 268 -11.15 -14.85 14.72
CA ARG A 268 -11.56 -16.27 14.71
C ARG A 268 -10.43 -17.21 14.29
N LEU A 269 -9.43 -16.72 13.58
CA LEU A 269 -8.19 -17.45 13.27
C LEU A 269 -7.05 -16.95 14.17
N CYS A 270 -5.99 -17.75 14.27
CA CYS A 270 -4.84 -17.44 15.13
C CYS A 270 -3.91 -16.37 14.54
N GLU A 271 -3.87 -16.24 13.21
CA GLU A 271 -2.96 -15.35 12.51
C GLU A 271 -3.63 -14.68 11.30
N GLN A 272 -3.07 -13.54 10.91
CA GLN A 272 -3.37 -12.85 9.67
C GLN A 272 -2.07 -12.27 9.10
N ILE A 273 -1.74 -12.60 7.86
CA ILE A 273 -0.57 -12.08 7.15
C ILE A 273 -1.04 -11.21 5.99
N VAL A 274 -0.52 -9.99 5.91
CA VAL A 274 -0.83 -9.04 4.83
C VAL A 274 0.43 -8.32 4.36
N THR A 275 0.48 -7.98 3.08
CA THR A 275 1.46 -7.02 2.55
C THR A 275 0.84 -5.64 2.51
N ILE A 276 1.65 -4.62 2.76
CA ILE A 276 1.26 -3.22 2.65
C ILE A 276 2.41 -2.49 1.96
N SER A 277 2.12 -1.83 0.85
CA SER A 277 3.10 -1.00 0.13
C SER A 277 2.45 0.25 -0.42
N TRP A 278 3.21 1.35 -0.40
CA TRP A 278 2.81 2.63 -0.97
C TRP A 278 3.81 3.05 -2.03
N PHE A 279 3.30 3.40 -3.21
CA PHE A 279 4.08 3.88 -4.35
C PHE A 279 3.67 5.31 -4.70
N PHE A 280 4.64 6.14 -5.05
CA PHE A 280 4.43 7.54 -5.39
C PHE A 280 5.22 7.96 -6.61
N ARG A 281 4.73 8.99 -7.30
CA ARG A 281 5.59 9.81 -8.17
C ARG A 281 6.61 10.53 -7.32
N ALA A 282 7.75 10.86 -7.91
CA ALA A 282 8.80 11.61 -7.20
C ALA A 282 8.35 12.98 -6.67
N ASN A 283 7.50 13.70 -7.42
CA ASN A 283 6.93 14.99 -6.97
C ASN A 283 5.68 14.84 -6.08
N GLY A 284 5.12 13.63 -5.99
CA GLY A 284 4.04 13.31 -5.05
C GLY A 284 4.53 12.60 -3.80
N PHE A 285 5.83 12.27 -3.70
CA PHE A 285 6.39 11.58 -2.55
C PHE A 285 6.26 12.48 -1.30
N PRO A 286 5.82 11.94 -0.15
CA PRO A 286 5.66 12.73 1.07
C PRO A 286 6.94 13.48 1.47
N ASP A 287 6.79 14.61 2.17
CA ASP A 287 7.95 15.43 2.54
C ASP A 287 8.93 14.75 3.51
N TRP A 288 8.50 13.64 4.09
CA TRP A 288 9.24 12.82 5.02
C TRP A 288 9.23 11.37 4.58
N GLY A 289 10.16 10.60 5.13
CA GLY A 289 10.29 9.18 4.80
C GLY A 289 11.38 8.89 3.77
N THR A 290 11.55 7.60 3.49
CA THR A 290 12.66 7.08 2.71
C THR A 290 12.19 6.62 1.33
N PRO A 291 12.53 7.36 0.25
CA PRO A 291 12.15 6.99 -1.10
C PRO A 291 13.06 5.89 -1.65
N LEU A 292 12.46 4.81 -2.15
CA LEU A 292 13.18 3.71 -2.80
C LEU A 292 12.77 3.64 -4.27
N THR A 293 13.73 3.69 -5.21
CA THR A 293 13.41 3.31 -6.59
C THR A 293 13.17 1.80 -6.67
N VAL A 294 12.22 1.35 -7.50
CA VAL A 294 11.75 -0.06 -7.56
C VAL A 294 11.81 -0.70 -8.93
#